data_AF-A0A9D5K9H2-F1
#
_entry.id   AF-A0A9D5K9H2-F1
#
_cell.length_a   1.000
_cell.length_b   1.000
_cell.length_c   1.000
_cell.angle_alpha   90.00
_cell.angle_beta   90.00
_cell.angle_gamma   90.00
#
_symmetry.space_group_name_H-M   'P 1'
#
loop_
_entity.id
_entity.type
_entity.pdbx_description
1 polymer ?
#
loop_
_entity_poly.entity_id
_entity_poly.type
_entity_poly.pdbx_seq_one_letter_code
_entity_poly.pdbx_strand_id
1 'polypeptide(L)'
;MKKIGYLEGTDPTLLTKLAIAGHGTLPLGNGWDNHGKYVNHLSKEDNIDAVVGYFHKVFPPEGEPQGPGDMLFACRSHKIPVFLLVNKENQKEAKSTLKSIGRGVTLVDPAEAFDALTGKGK
;
A
#
# COMPACT_ATOMS: atom_id res chain seq x y z
N MET A 1 -6.70 -10.67 -13.95
CA MET A 1 -5.37 -10.04 -13.93
C MET A 1 -5.47 -8.81 -13.05
N LYS A 2 -4.55 -8.58 -12.12
CA LYS A 2 -4.58 -7.40 -11.24
C LYS A 2 -3.44 -6.44 -11.58
N LYS A 3 -3.63 -5.15 -11.35
CA LYS A 3 -2.60 -4.11 -11.36
C LYS A 3 -2.40 -3.57 -9.93
N ILE A 4 -1.20 -3.78 -9.39
CA ILE A 4 -0.86 -3.45 -8.01
C ILE A 4 0.03 -2.21 -7.99
N GLY A 5 -0.45 -1.14 -7.36
CA GLY A 5 0.38 0.00 -7.02
C GLY A 5 1.30 -0.34 -5.85
N TYR A 6 2.59 -0.04 -5.92
CA TYR A 6 3.52 -0.31 -4.81
C TYR A 6 4.28 0.96 -4.40
N LEU A 7 4.39 1.19 -3.10
CA LEU A 7 5.23 2.26 -2.55
C LEU A 7 6.70 1.80 -2.52
N GLU A 8 7.61 2.76 -2.51
CA GLU A 8 9.05 2.52 -2.41
C GLU A 8 9.40 1.59 -1.23
N GLY A 9 10.46 0.79 -1.38
CA GLY A 9 10.90 -0.16 -0.36
C GLY A 9 10.07 -1.44 -0.26
N THR A 10 9.03 -1.62 -1.09
CA THR A 10 8.30 -2.90 -1.18
C THR A 10 9.24 -4.04 -1.60
N ASP A 11 9.11 -5.21 -0.96
CA ASP A 11 9.98 -6.38 -1.19
C ASP A 11 10.06 -6.74 -2.69
N PRO A 12 11.25 -6.70 -3.31
CA PRO A 12 11.42 -7.03 -4.72
C PRO A 12 11.02 -8.47 -5.05
N THR A 13 11.08 -9.38 -4.08
CA THR A 13 10.63 -10.78 -4.23
C THR A 13 9.11 -10.83 -4.42
N LEU A 14 8.34 -10.02 -3.67
CA LEU A 14 6.90 -9.91 -3.85
C LEU A 14 6.57 -9.37 -5.24
N LEU A 15 7.25 -8.30 -5.67
CA LEU A 15 7.05 -7.70 -7.00
C LEU A 15 7.37 -8.69 -8.12
N THR A 16 8.44 -9.48 -7.96
CA THR A 16 8.82 -10.56 -8.89
C THR A 16 7.74 -11.64 -8.97
N LYS A 17 7.20 -12.08 -7.82
CA LYS A 17 6.10 -13.07 -7.79
C LYS A 17 4.84 -12.55 -8.49
N LEU A 18 4.48 -11.28 -8.27
CA LEU A 18 3.35 -10.65 -8.95
C LEU A 18 3.55 -10.65 -10.47
N ALA A 19 4.73 -10.25 -10.94
CA ALA A 19 5.06 -10.23 -12.37
C ALA A 19 5.00 -11.63 -13.00
N ILE A 20 5.59 -12.65 -12.36
CA ILE A 20 5.54 -14.05 -12.82
C ILE A 20 4.09 -14.56 -12.88
N ALA A 21 3.25 -14.17 -11.92
CA ALA A 21 1.83 -14.53 -11.92
C ALA A 21 0.98 -13.75 -12.95
N GLY A 22 1.61 -12.90 -13.78
CA GLY A 22 0.97 -12.09 -14.80
C GLY A 22 0.22 -10.88 -14.24
N HIS A 23 0.53 -10.41 -13.04
CA HIS A 23 -0.02 -9.19 -12.48
C HIS A 23 0.85 -7.99 -12.83
N GLY A 24 0.23 -6.87 -13.17
CA GLY A 24 0.93 -5.62 -13.41
C GLY A 24 1.35 -4.97 -12.10
N THR A 25 2.48 -4.28 -12.10
CA THR A 25 2.93 -3.44 -10.98
C THR A 25 3.06 -1.99 -11.44
N LEU A 26 2.78 -1.03 -10.56
CA LEU A 26 2.95 0.39 -10.82
C LEU A 26 3.68 1.06 -9.63
N PRO A 27 4.86 1.68 -9.84
CA PRO A 27 5.54 2.39 -8.77
C PRO A 27 4.75 3.64 -8.36
N LEU A 28 4.58 3.80 -7.04
CA LEU A 28 3.93 4.93 -6.40
C LEU A 28 4.90 5.64 -5.46
N GLY A 29 4.88 6.97 -5.51
CA GLY A 29 5.60 7.82 -4.58
C GLY A 29 4.69 8.34 -3.47
N ASN A 30 5.26 8.59 -2.30
CA ASN A 30 4.57 9.29 -1.22
C ASN A 30 4.72 10.83 -1.31
N GLY A 31 5.43 11.33 -2.32
CA GLY A 31 5.65 12.76 -2.53
C GLY A 31 6.98 13.28 -1.99
N TRP A 32 7.69 12.50 -1.16
CA TRP A 32 9.03 12.85 -0.65
C TRP A 32 10.15 12.00 -1.27
N ASP A 33 9.85 10.74 -1.62
CA ASP A 33 10.87 9.79 -2.10
C ASP A 33 11.11 9.81 -3.62
N ASN A 34 10.39 10.63 -4.38
CA ASN A 34 10.48 10.76 -5.85
C ASN A 34 10.49 9.41 -6.61
N HIS A 35 9.83 8.38 -6.06
CA HIS A 35 9.95 7.01 -6.55
C HIS A 35 9.11 6.71 -7.81
N GLY A 36 7.87 7.22 -7.84
CA GLY A 36 6.91 6.90 -8.88
C GLY A 36 5.76 7.90 -8.92
N LYS A 37 4.64 7.52 -9.53
CA LYS A 37 3.45 8.39 -9.59
C LYS A 37 3.00 8.71 -8.16
N TYR A 38 2.80 10.00 -7.85
CA TYR A 38 2.35 10.38 -6.52
C TYR A 38 1.00 9.71 -6.20
N VAL A 39 0.92 9.04 -5.04
CA VAL A 39 -0.25 8.23 -4.67
C VAL A 39 -1.56 9.02 -4.67
N ASN A 40 -1.53 10.31 -4.32
CA ASN A 40 -2.73 11.16 -4.36
C ASN A 40 -3.09 11.69 -5.75
N HIS A 41 -2.29 11.40 -6.79
CA HIS A 41 -2.64 11.62 -8.19
C HIS A 41 -3.24 10.38 -8.87
N LEU A 42 -3.51 9.32 -8.10
CA LEU A 42 -4.24 8.16 -8.61
C LEU A 42 -5.65 8.54 -9.03
N SER A 43 -6.06 7.96 -10.14
CA SER A 43 -7.33 8.20 -10.84
C SER A 43 -7.93 6.86 -11.28
N LYS A 44 -9.16 6.88 -11.81
CA LYS A 44 -9.81 5.65 -12.27
C LYS A 44 -9.10 5.07 -13.51
N GLU A 45 -8.54 5.95 -14.33
CA GLU A 45 -7.83 5.63 -15.57
C GLU A 45 -6.55 4.84 -15.30
N ASP A 46 -5.97 4.95 -14.10
CA ASP A 46 -4.82 4.15 -13.69
C ASP A 46 -5.16 2.66 -13.56
N ASN A 47 -6.44 2.32 -13.39
CA ASN A 47 -6.95 0.94 -13.28
C ASN A 47 -6.17 0.10 -12.24
N ILE A 48 -5.93 0.66 -11.05
CA ILE A 48 -5.25 -0.04 -9.94
C ILE A 48 -6.27 -0.80 -9.10
N ASP A 49 -5.99 -2.09 -8.87
CA ASP A 49 -6.84 -2.97 -8.06
C ASP A 49 -6.53 -2.89 -6.57
N ALA A 50 -5.28 -2.58 -6.21
CA ALA A 50 -4.82 -2.46 -4.83
C ALA A 50 -3.50 -1.67 -4.74
N VAL A 51 -3.24 -1.10 -3.56
CA VAL A 51 -1.95 -0.50 -3.22
C VAL A 51 -1.27 -1.32 -2.11
N VAL A 52 0.04 -1.53 -2.23
CA VAL A 52 0.88 -2.16 -1.20
C VAL A 52 2.06 -1.27 -0.82
N GLY A 53 2.47 -1.32 0.44
CA GLY A 53 3.70 -0.67 0.89
C GLY A 53 3.97 -0.97 2.35
N TYR A 54 5.21 -0.76 2.81
CA TYR A 54 5.50 -0.88 4.23
C TYR A 54 4.79 0.20 5.04
N PHE A 55 4.37 -0.16 6.26
CA PHE A 55 3.59 0.71 7.13
C PHE A 55 4.16 2.10 7.33
N HIS A 56 5.49 2.24 7.44
CA HIS A 56 6.13 3.54 7.62
C HIS A 56 5.92 4.50 6.43
N LYS A 57 5.62 4.00 5.22
CA LYS A 57 5.51 4.82 4.00
C LYS A 57 4.30 5.73 3.95
N VAL A 58 3.31 5.51 4.80
CA VAL A 58 2.13 6.38 4.90
C VAL A 58 2.29 7.46 5.96
N PHE A 59 3.39 7.48 6.70
CA PHE A 59 3.69 8.54 7.66
C PHE A 59 4.57 9.57 6.96
N PRO A 60 4.25 10.87 7.08
CA PRO A 60 5.14 11.88 6.57
C PRO A 60 6.42 11.96 7.41
N PRO A 61 7.44 12.68 6.93
CA PRO A 61 8.54 13.14 7.77
C PRO A 61 8.06 13.89 9.02
N GLU A 62 8.88 13.88 10.07
CA GLU A 62 8.59 14.61 11.30
C GLU A 62 8.42 16.12 11.03
N GLY A 63 7.41 16.73 11.66
CA GLY A 63 7.11 18.16 11.50
C GLY A 63 6.11 18.49 10.39
N GLU A 64 5.76 17.53 9.54
CA GLU A 64 4.75 17.70 8.50
C GLU A 64 3.32 17.60 9.07
N PRO A 65 2.37 18.46 8.63
CA PRO A 65 1.01 18.49 9.17
C PRO A 65 0.12 17.35 8.68
N GLN A 66 0.50 16.63 7.62
CA GLN A 66 -0.33 15.60 7.00
C GLN A 66 -0.36 14.33 7.85
N GLY A 67 -1.53 13.71 8.00
CA GLY A 67 -1.64 12.38 8.60
C GLY A 67 -1.57 11.27 7.54
N PRO A 68 -1.47 9.99 7.96
CA PRO A 68 -1.56 8.88 7.02
C PRO A 68 -2.91 8.79 6.28
N GLY A 69 -3.95 9.45 6.78
CA GLY A 69 -5.25 9.55 6.14
C GLY A 69 -5.25 10.51 4.93
N ASP A 70 -4.41 11.54 4.98
CA ASP A 70 -4.18 12.48 3.88
C ASP A 70 -3.29 11.85 2.81
N MET A 71 -2.29 11.07 3.25
CA MET A 71 -1.43 10.29 2.38
C MET A 71 -2.16 9.26 1.53
N LEU A 72 -3.26 8.72 2.04
CA LEU A 72 -4.08 7.72 1.36
C LEU A 72 -5.40 8.31 0.83
N PHE A 73 -5.48 9.63 0.64
CA PHE A 73 -6.71 10.31 0.26
C PHE A 73 -7.30 9.77 -1.05
N ALA A 74 -6.48 9.62 -2.10
CA ALA A 74 -6.95 9.09 -3.38
C ALA A 74 -7.40 7.63 -3.27
N CYS A 75 -6.65 6.79 -2.54
CA CYS A 75 -7.05 5.40 -2.30
C CYS A 75 -8.41 5.31 -1.60
N ARG A 76 -8.65 6.14 -0.59
CA ARG A 76 -9.94 6.21 0.13
C ARG A 76 -11.06 6.72 -0.78
N SER A 77 -10.81 7.78 -1.53
CA SER A 77 -11.78 8.41 -2.43
C SER A 77 -12.22 7.48 -3.56
N HIS A 78 -11.28 6.69 -4.09
CA HIS A 78 -11.53 5.72 -5.15
C HIS A 78 -11.84 4.31 -4.64
N LYS A 79 -11.90 4.10 -3.32
CA LYS A 79 -12.12 2.80 -2.67
C LYS A 79 -11.10 1.74 -3.10
N ILE A 80 -9.86 2.15 -3.37
CA ILE A 80 -8.75 1.26 -3.67
C ILE A 80 -8.29 0.64 -2.35
N PRO A 81 -8.28 -0.70 -2.22
CA PRO A 81 -7.81 -1.37 -1.02
C PRO A 81 -6.31 -1.14 -0.83
N VAL A 82 -5.90 -0.84 0.40
CA VAL A 82 -4.51 -0.61 0.77
C VAL A 82 -4.03 -1.72 1.69
N PHE A 83 -2.89 -2.32 1.37
CA PHE A 83 -2.24 -3.37 2.14
C PHE A 83 -0.94 -2.80 2.72
N LEU A 84 -0.89 -2.60 4.04
CA LEU A 84 0.30 -2.12 4.71
C LEU A 84 1.07 -3.28 5.32
N LEU A 85 2.33 -3.43 4.90
CA LEU A 85 3.19 -4.52 5.33
C LEU A 85 3.73 -4.24 6.74
N VAL A 86 3.42 -5.15 7.67
CA VAL A 86 3.83 -5.14 9.07
C VAL A 86 3.96 -6.59 9.55
N ASN A 87 5.11 -6.96 10.11
CA ASN A 87 5.30 -8.27 10.76
C ASN A 87 4.19 -8.54 11.77
N LYS A 88 3.72 -9.79 11.85
CA LYS A 88 2.62 -10.20 12.74
C LYS A 88 2.75 -9.68 14.18
N GLU A 89 3.95 -9.73 14.75
CA GLU A 89 4.22 -9.24 16.12
C GLU A 89 3.88 -7.76 16.33
N ASN A 90 4.04 -6.92 15.29
CA ASN A 90 3.88 -5.47 15.37
C ASN A 90 2.48 -4.99 14.92
N GLN A 91 1.63 -5.89 14.43
CA GLN A 91 0.32 -5.50 13.87
C GLN A 91 -0.63 -4.92 14.93
N LYS A 92 -0.55 -5.40 16.18
CA LYS A 92 -1.36 -4.86 17.28
C LYS A 92 -1.03 -3.39 17.55
N GLU A 93 0.26 -3.06 17.57
CA GLU A 93 0.74 -1.71 17.78
C GLU A 93 0.43 -0.82 16.57
N ALA A 94 0.73 -1.29 15.36
CA ALA A 94 0.41 -0.59 14.11
C ALA A 94 -1.08 -0.23 14.00
N LYS A 95 -1.98 -1.13 14.43
CA LYS A 95 -3.42 -0.87 14.46
C LYS A 95 -3.80 0.23 15.45
N SER A 96 -3.12 0.32 16.59
CA SER A 96 -3.31 1.40 17.57
C SER A 96 -2.87 2.76 17.02
N THR A 97 -1.87 2.79 16.15
CA THR A 97 -1.40 4.04 15.51
C THR A 97 -2.36 4.52 14.40
N LEU A 98 -3.04 3.60 13.70
CA LEU A 98 -3.98 3.93 12.61
C LEU A 98 -5.38 4.39 13.06
N LYS A 99 -5.60 4.72 14.34
CA LYS A 99 -6.91 4.85 15.05
C LYS A 99 -8.09 5.55 14.33
N SER A 100 -7.91 6.28 13.23
CA SER A 100 -8.99 6.86 12.39
C SER A 100 -8.99 6.45 10.90
N ILE A 101 -7.92 5.81 10.41
CA ILE A 101 -7.67 5.56 8.98
C ILE A 101 -8.06 4.13 8.58
N GLY A 102 -8.34 3.27 9.56
CA GLY A 102 -8.55 1.82 9.37
C GLY A 102 -9.69 1.39 8.42
N ARG A 103 -10.47 2.32 7.86
CA ARG A 103 -11.42 1.99 6.78
C ARG A 103 -10.67 1.94 5.44
N GLY A 104 -10.46 0.71 4.94
CA GLY A 104 -9.84 0.46 3.63
C GLY A 104 -8.35 0.10 3.68
N VAL A 105 -7.78 -0.02 4.88
CA VAL A 105 -6.39 -0.46 5.10
C VAL A 105 -6.39 -1.82 5.79
N THR A 106 -5.64 -2.77 5.22
CA THR A 106 -5.40 -4.10 5.77
C THR A 106 -3.93 -4.20 6.16
N LEU A 107 -3.64 -4.54 7.42
CA LEU A 107 -2.29 -4.88 7.85
C LEU A 107 -2.00 -6.33 7.45
N VAL A 108 -0.86 -6.55 6.78
CA VAL A 108 -0.49 -7.88 6.27
C VAL A 108 0.97 -8.17 6.59
N ASP A 109 1.25 -9.41 6.97
CA ASP A 109 2.63 -9.86 7.12
C ASP A 109 3.33 -9.92 5.75
N PRO A 110 4.56 -9.45 5.58
CA PRO A 110 5.28 -9.53 4.31
C PRO A 110 5.26 -10.94 3.67
N ALA A 111 5.31 -12.00 4.48
CA ALA A 111 5.26 -13.38 4.01
C ALA A 111 3.92 -13.77 3.37
N GLU A 112 2.82 -13.10 3.76
CA GLU A 112 1.44 -13.37 3.32
C GLU A 112 0.96 -12.36 2.25
N ALA A 113 1.78 -11.37 1.91
CA ALA A 113 1.40 -10.25 1.04
C ALA A 113 0.93 -10.70 -0.34
N PHE A 114 1.58 -11.70 -0.93
CA PHE A 114 1.20 -12.20 -2.25
C PHE A 114 -0.22 -12.79 -2.26
N ASP A 115 -0.54 -13.63 -1.28
CA ASP A 115 -1.85 -14.27 -1.20
C ASP A 115 -2.95 -13.25 -0.88
N ALA A 116 -2.66 -12.28 0.00
CA ALA A 116 -3.57 -11.19 0.33
C ALA A 116 -3.90 -10.31 -0.90
N LEU A 117 -2.89 -9.96 -1.70
CA LEU A 117 -3.07 -9.13 -2.90
C LEU A 117 -3.79 -9.87 -4.03
N THR A 118 -3.54 -11.17 -4.18
CA THR A 118 -4.09 -11.96 -5.29
C THR A 118 -5.41 -12.64 -4.96
N GLY A 119 -5.73 -12.83 -3.68
CA GLY A 119 -6.91 -13.55 -3.22
C GLY A 119 -6.76 -15.07 -3.26
N LYS A 120 -5.54 -15.61 -3.38
CA LYS A 120 -5.27 -17.07 -3.42
C LYS A 120 -5.32 -17.78 -2.05
N GLY A 121 -5.91 -17.16 -1.04
CA GLY A 121 -6.03 -17.69 0.33
C GLY A 121 -7.47 -17.92 0.80
N LYS A 122 -8.28 -18.64 0.02
CA LYS A 122 -9.51 -19.31 0.47
C LYS A 122 -9.67 -20.65 -0.20
#